data_AF-A0A7J7DU94-F1
#
_entry.id   AF-A0A7J7DU94-F1
#
_cell.length_a   1.000
_cell.length_b   1.000
_cell.length_c   1.000
_cell.angle_alpha   90.00
_cell.angle_beta   90.00
_cell.angle_gamma   90.00
#
_symmetry.space_group_name_H-M   'P 1'
#
loop_
_entity.id
_entity.type
_entity.pdbx_description
1 polymer ?
#
loop_
_entity_poly.entity_id
_entity_poly.type
_entity_poly.pdbx_seq_one_letter_code
_entity_poly.pdbx_strand_id
1 'polypeptide(L)'
;MIRTMRFCLIRCNVIVQSESRLSSNIAFLESCGIVGSQLSVLLKRKPRLFSLPESSLKKLVSRASILGFSIDSRMFVHGLYSVSCLSDDTIERKLKLLKSFGYSGNECMEVLTRAPSLLRTSEKKLKQGLDFFLFSVKLKKEALVRRPWYLQRSLEDRVIPRYRVIQIIKSKRLLRKEPSFLYGLDLTEEVFLEKYISKFRDHAEELLVAYKGHMLIWFIYSLFI
;
A
#
# COMPACT_ATOMS: atom_id res chain seq x y z
N MET A 1 23.52 -12.63 14.67
CA MET A 1 22.66 -12.39 13.48
C MET A 1 22.63 -13.60 12.54
N ILE A 2 23.75 -13.98 11.92
CA ILE A 2 23.84 -15.06 10.90
C ILE A 2 23.19 -16.39 11.33
N ARG A 3 23.41 -16.87 12.57
CA ARG A 3 22.77 -18.09 13.10
C ARG A 3 21.24 -18.01 13.10
N THR A 4 20.66 -16.92 13.61
CA THR A 4 19.22 -16.65 13.59
C THR A 4 18.69 -16.60 12.16
N MET A 5 19.48 -16.04 11.23
CA MET A 5 19.09 -15.97 9.82
C MET A 5 19.04 -17.35 9.17
N ARG A 6 20.01 -18.21 9.46
CA ARG A 6 20.05 -19.61 8.98
C ARG A 6 18.81 -20.39 9.40
N PHE A 7 18.39 -20.26 10.65
CA PHE A 7 17.14 -20.88 11.13
C PHE A 7 15.90 -20.40 10.37
N CYS A 8 15.80 -19.10 10.07
CA CYS A 8 14.70 -18.57 9.24
C CYS A 8 14.73 -19.11 7.81
N LEU A 9 15.92 -19.24 7.20
CA LEU A 9 16.07 -19.74 5.83
C LEU A 9 15.67 -21.22 5.70
N ILE A 10 16.09 -22.05 6.67
CA ILE A 10 15.70 -23.46 6.75
C ILE A 10 14.18 -23.61 6.91
N ARG A 11 13.57 -22.82 7.81
CA ARG A 11 12.11 -22.83 8.02
C ARG A 11 11.32 -22.38 6.80
N CYS A 12 11.91 -21.54 5.95
CA CYS A 12 11.29 -21.06 4.70
C CYS A 12 11.57 -21.95 3.48
N ASN A 13 12.08 -23.17 3.69
CA ASN A 13 12.46 -24.12 2.64
C ASN A 13 13.42 -23.49 1.60
N VAL A 14 14.26 -22.55 2.04
CA VAL A 14 15.32 -21.95 1.22
C VAL A 14 16.60 -22.71 1.52
N ILE A 15 17.01 -23.56 0.58
CA ILE A 15 18.29 -24.27 0.67
C ILE A 15 19.41 -23.24 0.58
N VAL A 16 20.05 -22.94 1.70
CA VAL A 16 21.27 -22.12 1.72
C VAL A 16 22.42 -23.03 1.28
N GLN A 17 22.65 -23.09 -0.03
CA GLN A 17 23.70 -23.94 -0.59
C GLN A 17 25.13 -23.50 -0.18
N SER A 18 25.31 -22.28 0.36
CA SER A 18 26.60 -21.86 0.92
C SER A 18 26.46 -20.74 1.96
N GLU A 19 27.10 -20.92 3.11
CA GLU A 19 27.28 -19.92 4.17
C GLU A 19 28.10 -18.71 3.70
N SER A 20 29.02 -18.93 2.75
CA SER A 20 29.78 -17.84 2.14
C SER A 20 28.88 -16.90 1.34
N ARG A 21 27.93 -17.44 0.57
CA ARG A 21 26.99 -16.64 -0.23
C ARG A 21 26.06 -15.79 0.63
N LEU A 22 25.55 -16.36 1.72
CA LEU A 22 24.74 -15.61 2.69
C LEU A 22 25.52 -14.41 3.23
N SER A 23 26.76 -14.64 3.65
CA SER A 23 27.62 -13.59 4.23
C SER A 23 27.97 -12.51 3.21
N SER A 24 28.33 -12.89 1.97
CA SER A 24 28.61 -11.94 0.89
C SER A 24 27.38 -11.09 0.52
N ASN A 25 26.19 -11.70 0.45
CA ASN A 25 24.96 -10.97 0.17
C ASN A 25 24.56 -10.02 1.31
N ILE A 26 24.80 -10.40 2.57
CA ILE A 26 24.61 -9.50 3.71
C ILE A 26 25.54 -8.29 3.58
N ALA A 27 26.85 -8.51 3.39
CA ALA A 27 27.82 -7.44 3.24
C ALA A 27 27.47 -6.50 2.08
N PHE A 28 27.00 -7.05 0.96
CA PHE A 28 26.53 -6.25 -0.17
C PHE A 28 25.29 -5.40 0.18
N LEU A 29 24.29 -5.99 0.85
CA LEU A 29 23.10 -5.24 1.29
C LEU A 29 23.45 -4.13 2.30
N GLU A 30 24.41 -4.39 3.18
CA GLU A 30 24.95 -3.39 4.12
C GLU A 30 25.65 -2.25 3.38
N SER A 31 26.41 -2.55 2.32
CA SER A 31 27.02 -1.53 1.43
C SER A 31 25.98 -0.69 0.68
N CYS A 32 24.74 -1.19 0.54
CA CYS A 32 23.60 -0.44 0.01
C CYS A 32 22.76 0.25 1.10
N GLY A 33 23.26 0.37 2.33
CA GLY A 33 22.60 1.04 3.44
C GLY A 33 21.51 0.22 4.15
N ILE A 34 21.32 -1.06 3.80
CA ILE A 34 20.36 -1.94 4.48
C ILE A 34 21.06 -2.65 5.64
N VAL A 35 20.84 -2.16 6.86
CA VAL A 35 21.56 -2.62 8.06
C VAL A 35 20.62 -3.04 9.19
N GLY A 36 21.14 -3.81 10.16
CA GLY A 36 20.47 -4.10 11.43
C GLY A 36 19.04 -4.65 11.31
N SER A 37 18.07 -3.91 11.85
CA SER A 37 16.66 -4.33 11.86
C SER A 37 16.06 -4.42 10.45
N GLN A 38 16.56 -3.65 9.49
CA GLN A 38 16.10 -3.72 8.09
C GLN A 38 16.45 -5.07 7.45
N LEU A 39 17.67 -5.58 7.67
CA LEU A 39 18.07 -6.93 7.24
C LEU A 39 17.18 -8.00 7.86
N SER A 40 16.90 -7.86 9.15
CA SER A 40 16.02 -8.80 9.88
C SER A 40 14.60 -8.82 9.30
N VAL A 41 14.02 -7.65 8.99
CA VAL A 41 12.70 -7.54 8.35
C VAL A 41 12.73 -8.11 6.94
N LEU A 42 13.75 -7.80 6.16
CA LEU A 42 13.89 -8.26 4.78
C LEU A 42 14.05 -9.77 4.72
N LEU A 43 14.84 -10.36 5.61
CA LEU A 43 15.01 -11.80 5.71
C LEU A 43 13.70 -12.49 6.07
N LYS A 44 12.97 -11.99 7.07
CA LYS A 44 11.67 -12.55 7.46
C LYS A 44 10.66 -12.53 6.31
N ARG A 45 10.67 -11.47 5.49
CA ARG A 45 9.70 -11.27 4.40
C ARG A 45 10.10 -11.90 3.08
N LYS A 46 11.40 -11.96 2.77
CA LYS A 46 11.96 -12.45 1.51
C LYS A 46 13.30 -13.18 1.75
N PRO A 47 13.27 -14.35 2.39
CA PRO A 47 14.47 -15.11 2.74
C PRO A 47 15.36 -15.43 1.52
N ARG A 48 14.74 -15.76 0.39
CA ARG A 48 15.44 -16.09 -0.87
C ARG A 48 16.36 -14.99 -1.39
N LEU A 49 16.14 -13.73 -1.01
CA LEU A 49 16.99 -12.61 -1.44
C LEU A 49 18.45 -12.82 -1.00
N PHE A 50 18.66 -13.42 0.16
CA PHE A 50 19.97 -13.62 0.78
C PHE A 50 20.74 -14.82 0.20
N SER A 51 20.08 -15.66 -0.60
CA SER A 51 20.69 -16.83 -1.26
C SER A 51 20.83 -16.67 -2.78
N LEU A 52 20.45 -15.50 -3.33
CA LEU A 52 20.57 -15.23 -4.77
C LEU A 52 22.03 -15.20 -5.22
N PRO A 53 22.31 -15.52 -6.50
CA PRO A 53 23.56 -15.14 -7.13
C PRO A 53 23.79 -13.63 -6.99
N GLU A 54 25.04 -13.23 -6.74
CA GLU A 54 25.39 -11.82 -6.53
C GLU A 54 24.95 -10.92 -7.70
N SER A 55 25.10 -11.40 -8.93
CA SER A 55 24.64 -10.71 -10.14
C SER A 55 23.13 -10.46 -10.15
N SER A 56 22.33 -11.42 -9.69
CA SER A 56 20.87 -11.27 -9.56
C SER A 56 20.50 -10.27 -8.46
N LEU A 57 21.20 -10.30 -7.34
CA LEU A 57 20.96 -9.36 -6.24
C LEU A 57 21.32 -7.91 -6.65
N LYS A 58 22.46 -7.72 -7.32
CA LYS A 58 22.87 -6.45 -7.92
C LYS A 58 21.86 -5.92 -8.93
N LYS A 59 21.29 -6.79 -9.78
CA LYS A 59 20.21 -6.42 -10.71
C LYS A 59 18.97 -5.91 -9.98
N LEU A 60 18.57 -6.53 -8.88
CA LEU A 60 17.42 -6.07 -8.09
C LEU A 60 17.67 -4.71 -7.42
N VAL A 61 18.88 -4.50 -6.89
CA VAL A 61 19.30 -3.20 -6.34
C VAL A 61 19.27 -2.13 -7.42
N SER A 62 19.90 -2.38 -8.58
CA SER A 62 19.89 -1.46 -9.72
C SER A 62 18.48 -1.12 -10.18
N ARG A 63 17.61 -2.13 -10.28
CA ARG A 63 16.20 -1.94 -10.64
C ARG A 63 15.44 -1.08 -9.62
N ALA A 64 15.69 -1.25 -8.33
CA ALA A 64 15.10 -0.38 -7.31
C ALA A 64 15.60 1.07 -7.49
N SER A 65 16.90 1.27 -7.75
CA SER A 65 17.46 2.61 -8.01
C SER A 65 16.88 3.26 -9.27
N ILE A 66 16.74 2.51 -10.37
CA ILE A 66 16.06 2.98 -11.60
C ILE A 66 14.61 3.37 -11.30
N LEU A 67 13.96 2.68 -10.36
CA LEU A 67 12.61 3.03 -9.91
C LEU A 67 12.55 4.26 -8.99
N GLY A 68 13.69 4.94 -8.76
CA GLY A 68 13.78 6.15 -7.96
C GLY A 68 14.03 5.90 -6.47
N PHE A 69 14.28 4.65 -6.05
CA PHE A 69 14.64 4.36 -4.66
C PHE A 69 16.10 4.73 -4.40
N SER A 70 16.33 5.86 -3.73
CA SER A 70 17.65 6.23 -3.21
C SER A 70 18.08 5.24 -2.10
N ILE A 71 19.33 4.77 -2.15
CA ILE A 71 19.95 3.90 -1.15
C ILE A 71 20.07 4.58 0.23
N ASP A 72 20.15 5.92 0.25
CA ASP A 72 20.23 6.71 1.49
C ASP A 72 18.85 6.88 2.17
N SER A 73 17.78 6.40 1.53
CA SER A 73 16.43 6.48 2.07
C SER A 73 16.06 5.25 2.88
N ARG A 74 15.38 5.46 4.01
CA ARG A 74 14.71 4.38 4.76
C ARG A 74 13.68 3.62 3.93
N MET A 75 13.23 4.19 2.81
CA MET A 75 12.33 3.52 1.86
C MET A 75 13.02 2.49 0.97
N PHE A 76 14.35 2.51 0.87
CA PHE A 76 15.10 1.62 -0.02
C PHE A 76 14.81 0.14 0.25
N VAL A 77 14.87 -0.28 1.52
CA VAL A 77 14.57 -1.67 1.91
C VAL A 77 13.15 -2.09 1.51
N HIS A 78 12.18 -1.18 1.57
CA HIS A 78 10.79 -1.44 1.17
C HIS A 78 10.65 -1.51 -0.35
N GLY A 79 11.35 -0.64 -1.08
CA GLY A 79 11.47 -0.67 -2.53
C GLY A 79 12.09 -1.98 -3.02
N LEU A 80 13.26 -2.34 -2.50
CA LEU A 80 13.95 -3.58 -2.83
C LEU A 80 13.08 -4.81 -2.55
N TYR A 81 12.42 -4.85 -1.39
CA TYR A 81 11.46 -5.91 -1.07
C TYR A 81 10.35 -6.00 -2.12
N SER A 82 9.70 -4.89 -2.47
CA SER A 82 8.61 -4.87 -3.45
C SER A 82 9.08 -5.30 -4.84
N VAL A 83 10.22 -4.79 -5.31
CA VAL A 83 10.80 -5.10 -6.61
C VAL A 83 11.21 -6.58 -6.70
N SER A 84 11.78 -7.14 -5.62
CA SER A 84 12.19 -8.56 -5.56
C SER A 84 11.05 -9.58 -5.67
N CYS A 85 9.80 -9.11 -5.62
CA CYS A 85 8.61 -9.94 -5.71
C CYS A 85 7.95 -9.93 -7.10
N LEU A 86 8.45 -9.15 -8.05
CA LEU A 86 7.74 -8.84 -9.29
C LEU A 86 8.64 -8.98 -10.52
N SER A 87 8.07 -9.39 -11.66
CA SER A 87 8.75 -9.33 -12.97
C SER A 87 8.82 -7.89 -13.49
N ASP A 88 9.72 -7.62 -14.42
CA ASP A 88 9.84 -6.31 -15.08
C ASP A 88 8.53 -5.92 -15.77
N ASP A 89 7.91 -6.84 -16.51
CA ASP A 89 6.61 -6.64 -17.16
C ASP A 89 5.52 -6.21 -16.19
N THR A 90 5.52 -6.78 -14.97
CA THR A 90 4.51 -6.42 -13.96
C THR A 90 4.70 -4.98 -13.51
N ILE A 91 5.94 -4.54 -13.29
CA ILE A 91 6.21 -3.14 -12.94
C ILE A 91 5.89 -2.21 -14.11
N GLU A 92 6.22 -2.60 -15.33
CA GLU A 92 5.92 -1.79 -16.51
C GLU A 92 4.42 -1.61 -16.72
N ARG A 93 3.61 -2.67 -16.55
CA ARG A 93 2.14 -2.57 -16.59
C ARG A 93 1.61 -1.61 -15.52
N LYS A 94 2.18 -1.61 -14.32
CA LYS A 94 1.81 -0.65 -13.25
C LYS A 94 2.13 0.79 -13.61
N LEU A 95 3.30 1.02 -14.19
CA LEU A 95 3.70 2.35 -14.66
C LEU A 95 2.79 2.81 -15.81
N LYS A 96 2.48 1.94 -16.77
CA LYS A 96 1.53 2.22 -17.86
C LYS A 96 0.14 2.54 -17.33
N LEU A 97 -0.34 1.79 -16.33
CA LEU A 97 -1.60 2.07 -15.66
C LEU A 97 -1.59 3.46 -15.00
N LEU A 98 -0.56 3.84 -14.24
CA LEU A 98 -0.49 5.19 -13.67
C LEU A 98 -0.49 6.27 -14.77
N LYS A 99 0.30 6.07 -15.84
CA LYS A 99 0.34 6.99 -16.99
C LYS A 99 -1.02 7.14 -17.68
N SER A 100 -1.82 6.08 -17.78
CA SER A 100 -3.16 6.15 -18.38
C SER A 100 -4.14 7.00 -17.57
N PHE A 101 -3.82 7.30 -16.31
CA PHE A 101 -4.56 8.25 -15.46
C PHE A 101 -3.92 9.65 -15.43
N GLY A 102 -3.03 9.97 -16.39
CA GLY A 102 -2.43 11.29 -16.54
C GLY A 102 -1.29 11.60 -15.59
N TYR A 103 -0.66 10.59 -14.99
CA TYR A 103 0.59 10.76 -14.25
C TYR A 103 1.76 10.83 -15.22
N SER A 104 2.63 11.83 -15.06
CA SER A 104 3.91 11.91 -15.75
C SER A 104 4.85 10.78 -15.30
N GLY A 105 5.94 10.56 -16.04
CA GLY A 105 6.97 9.60 -15.65
C GLY A 105 7.46 9.85 -14.21
N ASN A 106 7.83 11.08 -13.89
CA ASN A 106 8.33 11.47 -12.57
C ASN A 106 7.29 11.26 -11.47
N GLU A 107 6.03 11.64 -11.70
CA GLU A 107 4.95 11.41 -10.73
C GLU A 107 4.70 9.92 -10.48
N CYS A 108 4.82 9.07 -11.51
CA CYS A 108 4.74 7.62 -11.33
C CYS A 108 5.83 7.12 -10.37
N MET A 109 7.08 7.56 -10.57
CA MET A 109 8.19 7.18 -9.69
C MET A 109 7.96 7.70 -8.27
N GLU A 110 7.48 8.93 -8.13
CA GLU A 110 7.20 9.53 -6.82
C GLU A 110 6.11 8.76 -6.07
N VAL A 111 5.01 8.39 -6.73
CA VAL A 111 3.93 7.58 -6.15
C VAL A 111 4.47 6.24 -5.65
N LEU A 112 5.26 5.54 -6.47
CA LEU A 112 5.77 4.21 -6.14
C LEU A 112 6.86 4.25 -5.08
N THR A 113 7.72 5.27 -5.07
CA THR A 113 8.79 5.41 -4.05
C THR A 113 8.23 5.80 -2.68
N ARG A 114 7.21 6.65 -2.64
CA ARG A 114 6.47 6.99 -1.40
C ARG A 114 5.64 5.83 -0.86
N ALA A 115 5.15 4.96 -1.74
CA ALA A 115 4.30 3.83 -1.37
C ALA A 115 4.70 2.53 -2.11
N PRO A 116 5.82 1.89 -1.74
CA PRO A 116 6.36 0.75 -2.49
C PRO A 116 5.44 -0.46 -2.47
N SER A 117 4.58 -0.56 -1.46
CA SER A 117 3.55 -1.59 -1.40
C SER A 117 2.53 -1.51 -2.53
N LEU A 118 2.36 -0.36 -3.21
CA LEU A 118 1.50 -0.26 -4.39
C LEU A 118 1.95 -1.14 -5.55
N LEU A 119 3.26 -1.39 -5.68
CA LEU A 119 3.79 -2.34 -6.66
C LEU A 119 3.21 -3.75 -6.45
N ARG A 120 2.90 -4.11 -5.20
CA ARG A 120 2.34 -5.42 -4.82
C ARG A 120 0.81 -5.45 -4.77
N THR A 121 0.13 -4.32 -4.91
CA THR A 121 -1.33 -4.27 -5.07
C THR A 121 -1.72 -4.84 -6.44
N SER A 122 -2.89 -5.46 -6.60
CA SER A 122 -3.34 -5.92 -7.92
C SER A 122 -3.63 -4.75 -8.88
N GLU A 123 -3.53 -4.97 -10.19
CA GLU A 123 -3.79 -3.92 -11.20
C GLU A 123 -5.25 -3.46 -11.11
N LYS A 124 -6.17 -4.40 -10.94
CA LYS A 124 -7.60 -4.15 -10.70
C LYS A 124 -7.83 -3.22 -9.51
N LYS A 125 -7.27 -3.52 -8.33
CA LYS A 125 -7.47 -2.70 -7.13
C LYS A 125 -6.86 -1.31 -7.28
N LEU A 126 -5.68 -1.20 -7.88
CA LEU A 126 -5.05 0.10 -8.14
C LEU A 126 -5.91 0.94 -9.09
N LYS A 127 -6.40 0.35 -10.17
CA LYS A 127 -7.30 1.01 -11.14
C LYS A 127 -8.58 1.49 -10.46
N GLN A 128 -9.27 0.62 -9.73
CA GLN A 128 -10.49 1.00 -9.00
C GLN A 128 -10.26 2.14 -8.01
N GLY A 129 -9.11 2.13 -7.32
CA GLY A 129 -8.74 3.21 -6.41
C GLY A 129 -8.55 4.53 -7.15
N LEU A 130 -7.78 4.53 -8.23
CA LEU A 130 -7.56 5.71 -9.07
C LEU A 130 -8.88 6.24 -9.63
N ASP A 131 -9.72 5.36 -10.19
CA ASP A 131 -11.04 5.71 -10.72
C ASP A 131 -11.90 6.42 -9.67
N PHE A 132 -11.99 5.82 -8.47
CA PHE A 132 -12.81 6.36 -7.40
C PHE A 132 -12.30 7.73 -6.91
N PHE A 133 -11.00 7.84 -6.59
CA PHE A 133 -10.46 9.09 -6.05
C PHE A 133 -10.46 10.21 -7.09
N LEU A 134 -10.05 9.94 -8.33
CA LEU A 134 -9.88 10.98 -9.35
C LEU A 134 -11.21 11.39 -10.00
N PHE A 135 -12.14 10.46 -10.22
CA PHE A 135 -13.35 10.75 -10.97
C PHE A 135 -14.60 10.81 -10.11
N SER A 136 -14.77 9.89 -9.14
CA SER A 136 -15.96 9.92 -8.26
C SER A 136 -15.84 10.99 -7.17
N VAL A 137 -14.70 11.04 -6.48
CA VAL A 137 -14.42 12.04 -5.42
C VAL A 137 -13.94 13.36 -6.01
N LYS A 138 -13.42 13.36 -7.26
CA LYS A 138 -12.79 14.51 -7.92
C LYS A 138 -11.61 15.07 -7.11
N LEU A 139 -10.86 14.18 -6.47
CA LEU A 139 -9.66 14.53 -5.72
C LEU A 139 -8.55 14.93 -6.70
N LYS A 140 -7.89 16.04 -6.41
CA LYS A 140 -6.72 16.50 -7.17
C LYS A 140 -5.62 15.45 -7.19
N LYS A 141 -5.04 15.18 -8.35
CA LYS A 141 -3.97 14.20 -8.56
C LYS A 141 -2.79 14.42 -7.61
N GLU A 142 -2.43 15.68 -7.37
CA GLU A 142 -1.32 16.08 -6.50
C GLU A 142 -1.51 15.60 -5.05
N ALA A 143 -2.76 15.47 -4.60
CA ALA A 143 -3.05 14.93 -3.28
C ALA A 143 -2.74 13.43 -3.19
N LEU A 144 -2.97 12.67 -4.26
CA LEU A 144 -2.61 11.25 -4.34
C LEU A 144 -1.11 11.04 -4.52
N VAL A 145 -0.43 11.91 -5.30
CA VAL A 145 1.04 11.89 -5.38
C VAL A 145 1.66 12.11 -4.00
N ARG A 146 1.14 13.07 -3.23
CA ARG A 146 1.61 13.36 -1.87
C ARG A 146 1.27 12.24 -0.88
N ARG A 147 0.12 11.58 -1.03
CA ARG A 147 -0.38 10.56 -0.10
C ARG A 147 -0.86 9.28 -0.81
N PRO A 148 0.03 8.54 -1.47
CA PRO A 148 -0.37 7.42 -2.33
C PRO A 148 -0.86 6.19 -1.56
N TRP A 149 -0.64 6.13 -0.24
CA TRP A 149 -1.16 5.05 0.61
C TRP A 149 -2.69 4.98 0.67
N TYR A 150 -3.41 6.04 0.27
CA TYR A 150 -4.87 5.96 0.11
C TYR A 150 -5.30 4.91 -0.91
N LEU A 151 -4.50 4.71 -1.97
CA LEU A 151 -4.75 3.70 -3.02
C LEU A 151 -4.54 2.25 -2.53
N GLN A 152 -4.00 2.06 -1.31
CA GLN A 152 -3.85 0.73 -0.70
C GLN A 152 -5.01 0.34 0.19
N ARG A 153 -5.79 1.33 0.67
CA ARG A 153 -6.92 1.10 1.58
C ARG A 153 -7.99 0.23 0.87
N SER A 154 -8.76 -0.51 1.66
CA SER A 154 -9.93 -1.22 1.14
C SER A 154 -10.95 -0.20 0.67
N LEU A 155 -11.38 -0.30 -0.59
CA LEU A 155 -12.40 0.61 -1.11
C LEU A 155 -13.73 0.30 -0.44
N GLU A 156 -14.06 -0.98 -0.41
CA GLU A 156 -15.30 -1.57 0.06
C GLU A 156 -15.46 -1.40 1.57
N ASP A 157 -14.40 -1.68 2.34
CA ASP A 157 -14.53 -1.71 3.81
C ASP A 157 -14.23 -0.37 4.48
N ARG A 158 -13.54 0.56 3.79
CA ARG A 158 -13.07 1.79 4.42
C ARG A 158 -13.35 3.04 3.61
N VAL A 159 -12.93 3.09 2.34
CA VAL A 159 -12.95 4.35 1.59
C VAL A 159 -14.37 4.75 1.22
N ILE A 160 -15.14 3.85 0.60
CA ILE A 160 -16.51 4.09 0.13
C ILE A 160 -17.48 4.30 1.31
N PRO A 161 -17.49 3.46 2.36
CA PRO A 161 -18.29 3.69 3.57
C PRO A 161 -18.11 5.09 4.15
N ARG A 162 -16.86 5.50 4.36
CA ARG A 162 -16.54 6.79 4.96
C ARG A 162 -16.85 7.95 4.03
N TYR A 163 -16.67 7.76 2.73
CA TYR A 163 -17.08 8.74 1.73
C TYR A 163 -18.58 9.01 1.80
N ARG A 164 -19.41 7.95 1.79
CA ARG A 164 -20.87 8.06 1.84
C ARG A 164 -21.35 8.79 3.09
N VAL A 165 -20.86 8.40 4.26
CA VAL A 165 -21.16 9.07 5.54
C VAL A 165 -20.82 10.56 5.46
N ILE A 166 -19.63 10.89 4.96
CA ILE A 166 -19.19 12.29 4.83
C ILE A 166 -20.07 13.08 3.85
N GLN A 167 -20.52 12.46 2.75
CA GLN A 167 -21.45 13.11 1.82
C GLN A 167 -22.80 13.41 2.47
N ILE A 168 -23.34 12.49 3.28
CA ILE A 168 -24.60 12.72 4.03
C ILE A 168 -24.44 13.85 5.03
N ILE A 169 -23.32 13.88 5.77
CA ILE A 169 -23.04 14.96 6.72
C ILE A 169 -22.95 16.32 6.03
N LYS A 170 -22.36 16.37 4.83
CA LYS A 170 -22.29 17.59 4.01
C LYS A 170 -23.66 18.02 3.50
N SER A 171 -24.44 17.10 2.92
CA SER A 171 -25.74 17.42 2.34
C SER A 171 -26.73 17.93 3.38
N LYS A 172 -26.72 17.34 4.58
CA LYS A 172 -27.58 17.74 5.71
C LYS A 172 -27.00 18.86 6.57
N ARG A 173 -25.79 19.35 6.26
CA ARG A 173 -25.09 20.42 6.99
C ARG A 173 -24.99 20.16 8.50
N LEU A 174 -24.74 18.91 8.90
CA LEU A 174 -24.69 18.52 10.31
C LEU A 174 -23.48 19.10 11.08
N LEU A 175 -22.52 19.68 10.38
CA LEU A 175 -21.33 20.32 10.95
C LEU A 175 -21.23 21.78 10.49
N ARG A 176 -20.77 22.66 11.39
CA ARG A 176 -20.51 24.08 11.10
C ARG A 176 -19.45 24.29 10.02
N LYS A 177 -18.44 23.41 9.97
CA LYS A 177 -17.37 23.41 8.97
C LYS A 177 -17.47 22.15 8.13
N GLU A 178 -17.22 22.30 6.84
CA GLU A 178 -17.29 21.17 5.91
C GLU A 178 -16.24 20.11 6.28
N PRO A 179 -16.65 18.84 6.51
CA PRO A 179 -15.72 17.78 6.87
C PRO A 179 -14.80 17.42 5.71
N SER A 180 -13.51 17.29 5.99
CA SER A 180 -12.53 16.79 5.04
C SER A 180 -12.65 15.27 4.89
N PHE A 181 -12.84 14.81 3.66
CA PHE A 181 -12.88 13.39 3.33
C PHE A 181 -11.57 12.68 3.67
N LEU A 182 -10.43 13.25 3.29
CA LEU A 182 -9.11 12.65 3.56
C LEU A 182 -8.83 12.54 5.06
N TYR A 183 -9.21 13.56 5.83
CA TYR A 183 -9.10 13.49 7.28
C TYR A 183 -9.97 12.36 7.85
N GLY A 184 -11.20 12.20 7.35
CA GLY A 184 -12.06 11.07 7.71
C GLY A 184 -11.45 9.70 7.40
N LEU A 185 -10.66 9.55 6.34
CA LEU A 185 -9.96 8.30 6.02
C LEU A 185 -8.82 7.98 6.99
N ASP A 186 -8.18 9.02 7.56
CA ASP A 186 -7.04 8.89 8.46
C ASP A 186 -7.46 8.49 9.89
N LEU A 187 -8.71 8.72 10.29
CA LEU A 187 -9.22 8.34 11.63
C LEU A 187 -9.22 6.83 11.86
N THR A 188 -9.15 6.39 13.12
CA THR A 188 -9.44 4.98 13.46
C THR A 188 -10.91 4.66 13.18
N GLU A 189 -11.34 3.41 13.35
CA GLU A 189 -12.76 3.08 13.18
C GLU A 189 -13.59 3.70 14.29
N GLU A 190 -13.17 3.53 15.53
CA GLU A 190 -13.82 4.01 16.74
C GLU A 190 -14.02 5.53 16.69
N VAL A 191 -12.94 6.26 16.40
CA VAL A 191 -12.98 7.73 16.31
C VAL A 191 -13.84 8.20 15.14
N PHE A 192 -13.88 7.44 14.03
CA PHE A 192 -14.75 7.78 12.91
C PHE A 192 -16.23 7.61 13.28
N LEU A 193 -16.59 6.47 13.87
CA LEU A 193 -17.96 6.16 14.29
C LEU A 193 -18.46 7.16 15.33
N GLU A 194 -17.66 7.45 16.36
CA GLU A 194 -18.03 8.41 17.39
C GLU A 194 -18.28 9.80 16.79
N LYS A 195 -17.33 10.28 15.97
CA LYS A 195 -17.35 11.65 15.44
C LYS A 195 -18.42 11.89 14.40
N TYR A 196 -18.70 10.90 13.54
CA TYR A 196 -19.52 11.07 12.35
C TYR A 196 -20.81 10.27 12.37
N ILE A 197 -21.02 9.36 13.33
CA ILE A 197 -22.26 8.58 13.45
C ILE A 197 -22.90 8.81 14.82
N SER A 198 -22.25 8.36 15.91
CA SER A 198 -22.83 8.40 17.27
C SER A 198 -23.16 9.81 17.75
N LYS A 199 -22.41 10.81 17.30
CA LYS A 199 -22.66 12.23 17.60
C LYS A 199 -24.01 12.74 17.07
N PHE A 200 -24.53 12.17 16.00
CA PHE A 200 -25.76 12.63 15.35
C PHE A 200 -26.89 11.63 15.58
N ARG A 201 -27.39 11.56 16.83
CA ARG A 201 -28.38 10.55 17.26
C ARG A 201 -29.60 10.48 16.34
N ASP A 202 -30.16 11.64 15.96
CA ASP A 202 -31.34 11.71 15.09
C ASP A 202 -31.11 11.21 13.67
N HIS A 203 -29.85 11.04 13.26
CA HIS A 203 -29.43 10.58 11.93
C HIS A 203 -28.60 9.30 11.99
N ALA A 204 -28.46 8.69 13.17
CA ALA A 204 -27.48 7.64 13.40
C ALA A 204 -27.77 6.39 12.55
N GLU A 205 -29.05 6.04 12.37
CA GLU A 205 -29.46 4.90 11.55
C GLU A 205 -29.08 5.08 10.08
N GLU A 206 -29.44 6.20 9.45
CA GLU A 206 -29.09 6.52 8.07
C GLU A 206 -27.57 6.53 7.84
N LEU A 207 -26.83 7.15 8.76
CA LEU A 207 -25.36 7.20 8.72
C LEU A 207 -24.75 5.80 8.88
N LEU A 208 -25.32 4.96 9.74
CA LEU A 208 -24.87 3.59 9.94
C LEU A 208 -25.17 2.70 8.74
N VAL A 209 -26.33 2.86 8.09
CA VAL A 209 -26.67 2.17 6.83
C VAL A 209 -25.68 2.56 5.74
N ALA A 210 -25.35 3.85 5.61
CA ALA A 210 -24.36 4.33 4.65
C ALA A 210 -22.95 3.76 4.92
N TYR A 211 -22.57 3.65 6.20
CA TYR A 211 -21.30 3.06 6.62
C TYR A 211 -21.26 1.54 6.38
N LYS A 212 -22.34 0.82 6.71
CA LYS A 212 -22.43 -0.64 6.63
C LYS A 212 -22.93 -1.15 5.27
N GLY A 213 -23.17 -0.28 4.29
CA GLY A 213 -23.92 -0.60 3.06
C GLY A 213 -23.43 -1.77 2.20
N HIS A 214 -22.28 -2.39 2.51
CA HIS A 214 -21.89 -3.69 1.95
C HIS A 214 -22.48 -4.91 2.67
N MET A 215 -22.88 -4.83 3.94
CA MET A 215 -23.51 -5.95 4.69
C MET A 215 -25.02 -6.04 4.51
N LEU A 216 -25.72 -4.93 4.28
CA LEU A 216 -27.19 -4.93 4.17
C LEU A 216 -27.68 -5.46 2.82
N ILE A 217 -26.87 -5.37 1.77
CA ILE A 217 -27.20 -5.94 0.46
C ILE A 217 -27.28 -7.47 0.55
N TRP A 218 -26.36 -8.12 1.26
CA TRP A 218 -26.38 -9.58 1.45
C TRP A 218 -27.54 -10.08 2.33
N PHE A 219 -27.94 -9.30 3.34
CA PHE A 219 -29.10 -9.66 4.17
C PHE A 219 -30.43 -9.55 3.41
N ILE A 220 -30.56 -8.56 2.51
CA ILE A 220 -31.76 -8.45 1.66
C ILE A 220 -31.78 -9.61 0.66
N TYR A 221 -30.65 -10.02 0.08
CA TYR A 221 -30.62 -11.16 -0.85
C TYR A 221 -30.77 -12.55 -0.19
N SER A 222 -30.48 -12.72 1.10
CA SER A 222 -30.71 -14.00 1.81
C SER A 222 -32.10 -14.14 2.41
N LEU A 223 -32.90 -13.08 2.41
CA LEU A 223 -34.33 -13.11 2.83
C LEU A 223 -35.27 -13.38 1.64
N PHE A 224 -34.74 -13.47 0.43
CA PHE A 224 -35.48 -13.72 -0.81
C PHE A 224 -34.97 -14.93 -1.61
N ILE A 225 -34.26 -15.87 -0.96
CA ILE A 225 -33.98 -17.22 -1.46
C ILE A 225 -34.39 -18.23 -0.40
#